data_AF-A0A0A5G1R8-F1
#
_entry.id   AF-A0A0A5G1R8-F1
#
_cell.length_a   1.000
_cell.length_b   1.000
_cell.length_c   1.000
_cell.angle_alpha   90.00
_cell.angle_beta   90.00
_cell.angle_gamma   90.00
#
_symmetry.space_group_name_H-M   'P 1'
#
loop_
_entity.id
_entity.type
_entity.pdbx_description
1 polymer ?
#
loop_
_entity_poly.entity_id
_entity_poly.type
_entity_poly.pdbx_seq_one_letter_code
_entity_poly.pdbx_strand_id
1 'polypeptide(L)'
;MVMLFGFTVFSFSFAHVLLLGYVQKHRGVMTVMQGMMVAMTVGMIGGIFVGTWVALNLDDLFLATFISMGLAIVLGVITGIPIHLFAVMDGVVSGAMGGMMGAMLGVMIMPEHGNVTLQLLLLLLVSSYSLVIYALDQALGIHRKLLHHPVFLVIIYCLYFIIGFII
;
A
#
# COMPACT_ATOMS: atom_id res chain seq x y z
N MET A 1 22.49 3.39 1.45
CA MET A 1 21.65 2.35 0.83
C MET A 1 20.91 1.51 1.87
N VAL A 2 21.58 0.71 2.72
CA VAL A 2 20.90 -0.19 3.71
C VAL A 2 19.97 0.54 4.71
N MET A 3 20.36 1.72 5.22
CA MET A 3 19.51 2.49 6.16
C MET A 3 18.21 3.01 5.51
N LEU A 4 18.26 3.41 4.23
CA LEU A 4 17.08 3.84 3.46
C LEU A 4 16.11 2.67 3.21
N PHE A 5 16.65 1.47 2.96
CA PHE A 5 15.85 0.25 2.82
C PHE A 5 15.12 -0.15 4.10
N GLY A 6 15.78 -0.10 5.26
CA GLY A 6 15.12 -0.42 6.54
C GLY A 6 13.97 0.53 6.86
N PHE A 7 14.17 1.81 6.54
CA PHE A 7 13.18 2.87 6.76
C PHE A 7 11.94 2.76 5.87
N THR A 8 12.11 2.45 4.57
CA THR A 8 10.98 2.26 3.65
C THR A 8 10.11 1.07 4.06
N VAL A 9 10.72 -0.03 4.47
CA VAL A 9 10.00 -1.21 4.98
C VAL A 9 9.25 -0.89 6.27
N PHE A 10 9.90 -0.21 7.22
CA PHE A 10 9.25 0.20 8.47
C PHE A 10 8.01 1.08 8.23
N SER A 11 8.15 2.08 7.36
CA SER A 11 7.05 3.00 7.00
C SER A 11 5.91 2.30 6.28
N PHE A 12 6.21 1.37 5.37
CA PHE A 12 5.21 0.54 4.72
C PHE A 12 4.42 -0.32 5.72
N SER A 13 5.13 -1.03 6.61
CA SER A 13 4.50 -1.87 7.64
C SER A 13 3.65 -1.05 8.59
N PHE A 14 4.13 0.12 9.01
CA PHE A 14 3.37 1.03 9.89
C PHE A 14 2.07 1.50 9.21
N ALA A 15 2.13 1.94 7.95
CA ALA A 15 0.94 2.37 7.20
C ALA A 15 -0.08 1.24 7.03
N HIS A 16 0.39 0.02 6.74
CA HIS A 16 -0.46 -1.17 6.65
C HIS A 16 -1.15 -1.51 7.98
N VAL A 17 -0.39 -1.52 9.08
CA VAL A 17 -0.92 -1.82 10.42
C VAL A 17 -1.96 -0.78 10.85
N LEU A 18 -1.71 0.50 10.57
CA LEU A 18 -2.68 1.57 10.85
C LEU A 18 -3.99 1.36 10.09
N LEU A 19 -3.92 1.07 8.79
CA LEU A 19 -5.11 0.82 7.97
C LEU A 19 -5.87 -0.42 8.46
N LEU A 20 -5.16 -1.51 8.74
CA LEU A 20 -5.75 -2.74 9.26
C LEU A 20 -6.42 -2.53 10.62
N GLY A 21 -5.77 -1.80 11.53
CA GLY A 21 -6.34 -1.46 12.83
C GLY A 21 -7.60 -0.60 12.70
N TYR A 22 -7.62 0.33 11.74
CA TYR A 22 -8.80 1.13 11.42
C TYR A 22 -9.95 0.25 10.90
N VAL A 23 -9.68 -0.62 9.94
CA VAL A 23 -10.67 -1.56 9.37
C VAL A 23 -11.22 -2.48 10.45
N GLN A 24 -10.36 -3.08 11.27
CA GLN A 24 -10.79 -3.99 12.34
C GLN A 24 -11.67 -3.29 13.37
N LYS A 25 -11.38 -2.04 13.69
CA LYS A 25 -12.19 -1.24 14.61
C LYS A 25 -13.59 -0.95 14.06
N HIS A 26 -13.70 -0.72 12.74
CA HIS A 26 -14.95 -0.30 12.10
C HIS A 26 -15.67 -1.42 11.33
N ARG A 27 -15.14 -2.66 11.33
CA ARG A 27 -15.67 -3.80 10.57
C ARG A 27 -17.16 -4.10 10.80
N GLY A 28 -17.69 -3.83 11.98
CA GLY A 28 -19.09 -4.10 12.32
C GLY A 28 -20.10 -3.14 11.71
N VAL A 29 -19.63 -1.99 11.20
CA VAL A 29 -20.47 -0.93 10.61
C VAL A 29 -20.19 -0.77 9.11
N MET A 30 -19.12 -1.37 8.60
CA MET A 30 -18.74 -1.29 7.19
C MET A 30 -19.65 -2.15 6.30
N THR A 31 -19.99 -1.61 5.13
CA THR A 31 -20.66 -2.37 4.07
C THR A 31 -19.68 -3.26 3.30
N VAL A 32 -20.19 -4.27 2.62
CA VAL A 32 -19.37 -5.17 1.78
C VAL A 32 -18.60 -4.39 0.72
N MET A 33 -19.24 -3.40 0.09
CA MET A 33 -18.63 -2.54 -0.93
C MET A 33 -17.47 -1.70 -0.38
N GLN A 34 -17.60 -1.16 0.83
CA GLN A 34 -16.50 -0.44 1.49
C GLN A 34 -15.33 -1.37 1.78
N GLY A 35 -15.62 -2.61 2.20
CA GLY A 35 -14.59 -3.60 2.43
C GLY A 35 -13.85 -4.03 1.17
N MET A 36 -14.57 -4.22 0.08
CA MET A 36 -14.01 -4.49 -1.25
C MET A 36 -13.05 -3.39 -1.68
N MET A 37 -13.44 -2.12 -1.56
CA MET A 37 -12.59 -0.97 -1.91
C MET A 37 -11.29 -0.93 -1.10
N VAL A 38 -11.35 -1.25 0.19
CA VAL A 38 -10.15 -1.31 1.04
C VAL A 38 -9.22 -2.44 0.59
N ALA A 39 -9.74 -3.66 0.48
CA ALA A 39 -8.95 -4.82 0.08
C ALA A 39 -8.34 -4.64 -1.31
N MET A 40 -9.09 -4.05 -2.23
CA MET A 40 -8.62 -3.70 -3.57
C MET A 40 -7.48 -2.68 -3.53
N THR A 41 -7.61 -1.61 -2.75
CA THR A 41 -6.58 -0.57 -2.68
C THR A 41 -5.29 -1.11 -2.06
N VAL A 42 -5.42 -1.93 -1.02
CA VAL A 42 -4.25 -2.56 -0.38
C VAL A 42 -3.59 -3.56 -1.32
N GLY A 43 -4.37 -4.44 -1.96
CA GLY A 43 -3.84 -5.41 -2.92
C GLY A 43 -3.13 -4.72 -4.08
N MET A 44 -3.75 -3.72 -4.68
CA MET A 44 -3.18 -3.04 -5.85
C MET A 44 -1.96 -2.19 -5.49
N ILE A 45 -2.10 -1.19 -4.62
CA ILE A 45 -1.02 -0.24 -4.35
C ILE A 45 0.04 -0.84 -3.43
N GLY A 46 -0.37 -1.65 -2.45
CA GLY A 46 0.56 -2.45 -1.66
C GLY A 46 1.29 -3.48 -2.51
N GLY A 47 0.60 -4.11 -3.46
CA GLY A 47 1.20 -5.06 -4.40
C GLY A 47 2.20 -4.41 -5.35
N ILE A 48 1.93 -3.21 -5.88
CA ILE A 48 2.90 -2.47 -6.70
C ILE A 48 4.16 -2.18 -5.89
N PHE A 49 4.02 -1.66 -4.66
CA PHE A 49 5.18 -1.35 -3.81
C PHE A 49 6.02 -2.60 -3.50
N VAL A 50 5.37 -3.69 -3.06
CA VAL A 50 6.07 -4.94 -2.76
C VAL A 50 6.70 -5.55 -4.00
N GLY A 51 6.00 -5.53 -5.14
CA GLY A 51 6.50 -6.08 -6.39
C GLY A 51 7.72 -5.33 -6.91
N THR A 52 7.70 -3.99 -6.85
CA THR A 52 8.88 -3.18 -7.20
C THR A 52 10.03 -3.43 -6.23
N TRP A 53 9.76 -3.58 -4.93
CA TRP A 53 10.79 -3.90 -3.95
C TRP A 53 11.44 -5.26 -4.20
N VAL A 54 10.65 -6.29 -4.52
CA VAL A 54 11.14 -7.64 -4.85
C VAL A 54 11.97 -7.62 -6.14
N ALA A 55 11.48 -6.97 -7.20
CA ALA A 55 12.17 -6.90 -8.48
C ALA A 55 13.48 -6.12 -8.43
N LEU A 56 13.61 -5.10 -7.57
CA LEU A 56 14.90 -4.41 -7.39
C LEU A 56 15.99 -5.28 -6.73
N ASN A 57 15.61 -6.41 -6.13
CA ASN A 57 16.55 -7.37 -5.53
C ASN A 57 16.72 -8.64 -6.38
N LEU A 58 15.99 -8.76 -7.50
CA LEU A 58 15.97 -9.95 -8.36
C LEU A 58 16.07 -9.54 -9.83
N ASP A 59 17.13 -9.97 -10.51
CA ASP A 59 17.33 -9.65 -11.93
C ASP A 59 16.42 -10.44 -12.89
N ASP A 60 15.79 -11.53 -12.41
CA ASP A 60 14.91 -12.38 -13.21
C ASP A 60 13.44 -11.95 -13.06
N LEU A 61 12.87 -11.41 -14.14
CA LEU A 61 11.48 -10.99 -14.23
C LEU A 61 10.49 -12.11 -13.93
N PHE A 62 10.78 -13.36 -14.33
CA PHE A 62 9.86 -14.47 -14.11
C PHE A 62 9.73 -14.77 -12.62
N LEU A 63 10.87 -14.92 -11.93
CA LEU A 63 10.88 -15.15 -10.49
C LEU A 63 10.34 -13.95 -9.72
N ALA A 64 10.74 -12.73 -10.10
CA ALA A 64 10.25 -11.52 -9.50
C ALA A 64 8.71 -11.45 -9.58
N THR A 65 8.12 -11.72 -10.73
CA THR A 65 6.66 -11.65 -10.94
C THR A 65 5.90 -12.64 -10.06
N PHE A 66 6.30 -13.91 -10.01
CA PHE A 66 5.61 -14.91 -9.21
C PHE A 66 5.72 -14.66 -7.71
N ILE A 67 6.90 -14.25 -7.23
CA ILE A 67 7.12 -13.93 -5.81
C ILE A 67 6.32 -12.68 -5.43
N SER A 68 6.37 -11.64 -6.27
CA SER A 68 5.63 -10.39 -6.08
C SER A 68 4.12 -10.63 -6.00
N MET A 69 3.59 -11.39 -6.96
CA MET A 69 2.19 -11.76 -7.03
C MET A 69 1.77 -12.53 -5.76
N GLY A 70 2.55 -13.52 -5.34
CA GLY A 70 2.26 -14.29 -4.13
C GLY A 70 2.19 -13.42 -2.87
N LEU A 71 3.18 -12.55 -2.67
CA LEU A 71 3.21 -11.64 -1.52
C LEU A 71 2.06 -10.62 -1.55
N ALA A 72 1.77 -10.06 -2.72
CA ALA A 72 0.69 -9.10 -2.90
C ALA A 72 -0.70 -9.73 -2.68
N ILE A 73 -0.90 -10.97 -3.13
CA ILE A 73 -2.13 -11.74 -2.84
C ILE A 73 -2.28 -11.94 -1.33
N VAL A 74 -1.21 -12.34 -0.63
CA VAL A 74 -1.27 -12.54 0.83
C VAL A 74 -1.65 -11.26 1.54
N LEU A 75 -1.10 -10.10 1.13
CA LEU A 75 -1.49 -8.80 1.68
C LEU A 75 -2.99 -8.51 1.44
N GLY A 76 -3.47 -8.67 0.21
CA GLY A 76 -4.89 -8.50 -0.12
C GLY A 76 -5.80 -9.39 0.71
N VAL A 77 -5.44 -10.67 0.87
CA VAL A 77 -6.19 -11.65 1.68
C VAL A 77 -6.24 -11.24 3.15
N ILE A 78 -5.10 -10.89 3.76
CA ILE A 78 -5.05 -10.48 5.18
C ILE A 78 -5.97 -9.28 5.43
N THR A 79 -6.05 -8.35 4.49
CA THR A 79 -6.91 -7.16 4.61
C THR A 79 -8.39 -7.44 4.37
N GLY A 80 -8.72 -8.41 3.51
CA GLY A 80 -10.10 -8.80 3.18
C GLY A 80 -10.76 -9.73 4.20
N ILE A 81 -9.99 -10.61 4.87
CA ILE A 81 -10.48 -11.60 5.87
C ILE A 81 -11.41 -10.98 6.93
N PRO A 82 -11.08 -9.84 7.57
CA PRO A 82 -11.92 -9.31 8.65
C PRO A 82 -13.27 -8.74 8.17
N ILE A 83 -13.53 -8.69 6.86
CA ILE A 83 -14.69 -8.00 6.27
C ILE A 83 -15.68 -8.99 5.64
N HIS A 84 -15.33 -9.59 4.50
CA HIS A 84 -16.21 -10.52 3.76
C HIS A 84 -15.43 -11.30 2.69
N LEU A 85 -15.96 -12.44 2.24
CA LEU A 85 -15.35 -13.26 1.19
C LEU A 85 -15.18 -12.49 -0.14
N PHE A 86 -16.15 -11.67 -0.52
CA PHE A 86 -16.03 -10.79 -1.70
C PHE A 86 -14.89 -9.79 -1.59
N ALA A 87 -14.61 -9.25 -0.39
CA ALA A 87 -13.46 -8.38 -0.17
C ALA A 87 -12.14 -9.16 -0.31
N VAL A 88 -12.10 -10.42 0.15
CA VAL A 88 -10.94 -11.31 -0.07
C VAL A 88 -10.71 -11.54 -1.56
N MET A 89 -11.76 -11.82 -2.34
CA MET A 89 -11.65 -12.04 -3.78
C MET A 89 -11.10 -10.81 -4.50
N ASP A 90 -11.63 -9.62 -4.20
CA ASP A 90 -11.11 -8.37 -4.77
C ASP A 90 -9.65 -8.12 -4.35
N GLY A 91 -9.30 -8.42 -3.10
CA GLY A 91 -7.93 -8.36 -2.61
C GLY A 91 -6.98 -9.31 -3.35
N VAL A 92 -7.41 -10.54 -3.64
CA VAL A 92 -6.61 -11.53 -4.40
C VAL A 92 -6.39 -11.05 -5.83
N VAL A 93 -7.45 -10.65 -6.53
CA VAL A 93 -7.37 -10.24 -7.95
C VAL A 93 -6.55 -8.97 -8.09
N SER A 94 -6.83 -7.96 -7.26
CA SER A 94 -6.08 -6.69 -7.26
C SER A 94 -4.64 -6.87 -6.79
N GLY A 95 -4.40 -7.73 -5.80
CA GLY A 95 -3.08 -8.12 -5.32
C GLY A 95 -2.25 -8.75 -6.41
N ALA A 96 -2.82 -9.70 -7.15
CA ALA A 96 -2.14 -10.33 -8.26
C ALA A 96 -1.78 -9.32 -9.35
N MET A 97 -2.74 -8.47 -9.75
CA MET A 97 -2.52 -7.42 -10.74
C MET A 97 -1.46 -6.41 -10.28
N GLY A 98 -1.54 -5.95 -9.03
CA GLY A 98 -0.60 -5.00 -8.45
C GLY A 98 0.82 -5.56 -8.35
N GLY A 99 0.96 -6.81 -7.89
CA GLY A 99 2.24 -7.50 -7.79
C GLY A 99 2.93 -7.69 -9.14
N MET A 100 2.18 -8.07 -10.18
CA MET A 100 2.72 -8.19 -11.54
C MET A 100 3.19 -6.83 -12.10
N MET A 101 2.36 -5.80 -11.97
CA MET A 101 2.72 -4.45 -12.43
C MET A 101 3.91 -3.88 -11.66
N GLY A 102 3.98 -4.13 -10.34
CA GLY A 102 5.11 -3.72 -9.50
C GLY A 102 6.42 -4.39 -9.91
N ALA A 103 6.40 -5.69 -10.20
CA ALA A 103 7.56 -6.43 -10.65
C ALA A 103 8.09 -5.91 -11.99
N MET A 104 7.19 -5.68 -12.95
CA MET A 104 7.54 -5.09 -14.26
C MET A 104 8.16 -3.70 -14.09
N LEU A 105 7.58 -2.85 -13.25
CA LEU A 105 8.16 -1.54 -12.94
C LEU A 105 9.57 -1.68 -12.35
N GLY A 106 9.77 -2.57 -11.39
CA GLY A 106 11.07 -2.74 -10.72
C GLY A 106 12.19 -3.20 -11.64
N VAL A 107 11.93 -4.12 -12.58
CA VAL A 107 12.94 -4.60 -13.55
C VAL A 107 13.26 -3.54 -14.62
N MET A 108 12.30 -2.70 -14.98
CA MET A 108 12.49 -1.68 -16.03
C MET A 108 13.20 -0.41 -15.54
N ILE A 109 13.26 -0.17 -14.23
CA ILE A 109 13.89 1.02 -13.65
C ILE A 109 15.41 0.84 -13.62
N MET A 110 16.14 1.87 -14.04
CA MET A 110 17.60 1.88 -13.90
C MET A 110 17.99 1.79 -12.41
N PRO A 111 18.97 0.95 -12.02
CA PRO A 111 19.31 0.71 -10.62
C PRO A 111 19.60 1.99 -9.82
N GLU A 112 20.17 2.99 -10.49
CA GLU A 112 20.47 4.33 -9.94
C GLU A 112 19.23 5.07 -9.42
N HIS A 113 18.06 4.83 -10.02
CA HIS A 113 16.80 5.51 -9.71
C HIS A 113 15.87 4.67 -8.83
N GLY A 114 16.20 3.40 -8.55
CA GLY A 114 15.33 2.48 -7.81
C GLY A 114 14.91 2.99 -6.43
N ASN A 115 15.82 3.65 -5.70
CA ASN A 115 15.51 4.24 -4.39
C ASN A 115 14.47 5.36 -4.48
N VAL A 116 14.62 6.25 -5.45
CA VAL A 116 13.70 7.38 -5.66
C VAL A 116 12.31 6.84 -6.05
N THR A 117 12.27 5.81 -6.91
CA THR A 117 11.00 5.20 -7.30
C THR A 117 10.29 4.55 -6.12
N LEU A 118 11.00 3.82 -5.25
CA LEU A 118 10.41 3.25 -4.04
C LEU A 118 9.85 4.32 -3.11
N GLN A 119 10.55 5.45 -2.94
CA GLN A 119 10.06 6.56 -2.12
C GLN A 119 8.79 7.19 -2.71
N LEU A 120 8.74 7.38 -4.04
CA LEU A 120 7.54 7.88 -4.72
C LEU A 120 6.37 6.92 -4.62
N LEU A 121 6.61 5.62 -4.78
CA LEU A 121 5.59 4.58 -4.59
C LEU A 121 5.08 4.53 -3.15
N LEU A 122 5.96 4.73 -2.17
CA LEU A 122 5.59 4.78 -0.75
C LEU A 122 4.72 6.01 -0.45
N LEU A 123 5.03 7.16 -1.06
CA LEU A 123 4.19 8.36 -0.98
C LEU A 123 2.81 8.13 -1.61
N LEU A 124 2.77 7.48 -2.77
CA LEU A 124 1.52 7.08 -3.41
C LEU A 124 0.71 6.09 -2.54
N LEU A 125 1.39 5.16 -1.88
CA LEU A 125 0.76 4.23 -0.95
C LEU A 125 0.14 4.93 0.24
N VAL A 126 0.87 5.79 0.93
CA VAL A 126 0.34 6.47 2.12
C VAL A 126 -0.79 7.43 1.76
N SER A 127 -0.64 8.17 0.67
CA SER A 127 -1.71 9.05 0.17
C SER A 127 -2.98 8.24 -0.15
N SER A 128 -2.86 7.11 -0.86
CA SER A 128 -4.01 6.26 -1.16
C SER A 128 -4.69 5.68 0.10
N TYR A 129 -3.92 5.24 1.10
CA TYR A 129 -4.47 4.69 2.34
C TYR A 129 -5.17 5.77 3.15
N SER A 130 -4.60 6.98 3.19
CA SER A 130 -5.25 8.12 3.84
C SER A 130 -6.55 8.52 3.15
N LEU A 131 -6.60 8.47 1.81
CA LEU A 131 -7.83 8.71 1.04
C LEU A 131 -8.88 7.65 1.31
N VAL A 132 -8.50 6.38 1.41
CA VAL A 132 -9.43 5.29 1.77
C VAL A 132 -9.99 5.50 3.17
N ILE A 133 -9.16 5.83 4.16
CA ILE A 133 -9.65 6.11 5.53
C ILE A 133 -10.63 7.29 5.52
N TYR A 134 -10.30 8.36 4.79
CA TYR A 134 -11.19 9.52 4.66
C TYR A 134 -12.51 9.17 3.96
N ALA A 135 -12.47 8.37 2.89
CA ALA A 135 -13.67 7.89 2.20
C ALA A 135 -14.54 7.01 3.12
N LEU A 136 -13.91 6.19 3.97
CA LEU A 136 -14.61 5.39 4.98
C LEU A 136 -15.24 6.28 6.06
N ASP A 137 -14.53 7.29 6.57
CA ASP A 137 -15.06 8.25 7.55
C ASP A 137 -16.32 8.94 7.01
N GLN A 138 -16.29 9.40 5.76
CA GLN A 138 -17.45 9.99 5.09
C GLN A 138 -18.61 9.01 4.98
N ALA A 139 -18.33 7.78 4.55
CA ALA A 139 -19.36 6.78 4.32
C ALA A 139 -19.95 6.20 5.63
N LEU A 140 -19.23 6.30 6.74
CA LEU A 140 -19.68 5.93 8.09
C LEU A 140 -20.32 7.09 8.85
N GLY A 141 -20.37 8.31 8.28
CA GLY A 141 -20.93 9.50 8.93
C GLY A 141 -20.11 10.00 10.13
N ILE A 142 -18.82 9.66 10.20
CA ILE A 142 -17.93 10.04 11.30
C ILE A 142 -17.35 11.43 11.00
N HIS A 143 -17.87 12.47 11.66
CA HIS A 143 -17.32 13.84 11.54
C HIS A 143 -16.10 14.04 12.45
N ARG A 144 -14.88 13.81 11.94
CA ARG A 144 -13.63 14.15 12.65
C ARG A 144 -13.09 15.53 12.25
N LYS A 145 -12.50 16.25 13.23
CA LYS A 145 -11.89 17.59 13.05
C LYS A 145 -10.59 17.54 12.23
N LEU A 146 -10.40 18.61 11.45
CA LEU A 146 -9.31 19.12 10.59
C LEU A 146 -7.91 18.44 10.56
N LEU A 147 -7.46 17.79 11.62
CA LEU A 147 -6.20 17.00 11.68
C LEU A 147 -6.25 15.69 10.89
N HIS A 148 -7.43 15.26 10.43
CA HIS A 148 -7.67 14.09 9.58
C HIS A 148 -7.83 14.43 8.08
N HIS A 149 -7.55 15.67 7.66
CA HIS A 149 -7.55 15.95 6.22
C HIS A 149 -6.47 15.10 5.54
N PRO A 150 -6.78 14.40 4.43
CA PRO A 150 -5.78 13.64 3.66
C PRO A 150 -4.59 14.52 3.28
N VAL A 151 -4.82 15.83 3.13
CA VAL A 151 -3.80 16.85 2.86
C VAL A 151 -2.77 16.99 3.99
N PHE A 152 -3.12 16.85 5.27
CA PHE A 152 -2.17 17.00 6.38
C PHE A 152 -1.22 15.78 6.50
N LEU A 153 -1.74 14.56 6.26
CA LEU A 153 -0.90 13.35 6.19
C LEU A 153 0.00 13.37 4.96
N VAL A 154 -0.50 13.85 3.82
CA VAL A 154 0.31 14.05 2.61
C VAL A 154 1.38 15.13 2.84
N ILE A 155 1.09 16.22 3.55
CA ILE A 155 2.08 17.26 3.89
C ILE A 155 3.17 16.70 4.81
N ILE A 156 2.82 15.91 5.82
CA ILE A 156 3.80 15.25 6.71
C ILE A 156 4.68 14.28 5.92
N TYR A 157 4.12 13.53 4.97
CA TYR A 157 4.91 12.65 4.12
C TYR A 157 5.73 13.37 3.06
N CYS A 158 5.27 14.52 2.58
CA CYS A 158 6.03 15.39 1.68
C CYS A 158 7.25 15.99 2.42
N LEU A 159 7.09 16.34 3.69
CA LEU A 159 8.22 16.72 4.57
C LEU A 159 9.18 15.53 4.80
N TYR A 160 8.64 14.31 4.91
CA TYR A 160 9.43 13.08 5.02
C TYR A 160 10.23 12.77 3.76
N PHE A 161 9.67 13.05 2.58
CA PHE A 161 10.33 12.94 1.28
C PHE A 161 11.54 13.88 1.18
N ILE A 162 11.42 15.11 1.70
CA ILE A 162 12.53 16.08 1.76
C ILE A 162 13.65 15.59 2.66
N ILE A 163 13.33 14.97 3.81
CA ILE A 163 14.33 14.43 4.75
C ILE A 163 15.05 13.21 4.16
N GLY A 164 14.33 12.33 3.45
CA GLY A 164 14.91 11.16 2.78
C GLY A 164 15.73 11.46 1.53
N PHE A 165 15.66 12.68 0.99
CA PHE A 165 16.53 13.19 -0.09
C PHE A 165 17.79 13.89 0.45
N ILE A 166 17.76 14.30 1.73
CA ILE A 166 18.85 15.03 2.41
C ILE A 166 19.85 14.10 3.12
N ILE A 167 19.50 12.82 3.34
CA ILE A 167 20.31 11.77 4.00
C ILE A 167 20.80 10.77 2.96
#